data_AF-A0AAW6HVK0-F1
#
_entry.id   AF-A0AAW6HVK0-F1
#
_cell.length_a   1.000
_cell.length_b   1.000
_cell.length_c   1.000
_cell.angle_alpha   90.00
_cell.angle_beta   90.00
_cell.angle_gamma   90.00
#
_symmetry.space_group_name_H-M   'P 1'
#
loop_
_entity.id
_entity.type
_entity.pdbx_description
1 polymer ?
#
loop_
_entity_poly.entity_id
_entity_poly.type
_entity_poly.pdbx_seq_one_letter_code
_entity_poly.pdbx_strand_id
1 'polypeptide(L)' 'MKIEARNIQVETLHERTYRQKSERQQLAEEAFMSDHVVQHLIYQQAAKVVTDSIRPYDE' A
#
# COMPACT_ATOMS: atom_id res chain seq x y z
N MET A 1 -35.74 -22.19 -15.41
CA MET A 1 -35.20 -20.83 -15.27
C MET A 1 -33.74 -20.95 -14.86
N LYS A 2 -32.81 -20.72 -15.80
CA LYS A 2 -31.36 -20.86 -15.58
C LYS A 2 -30.90 -19.54 -14.96
N ILE A 3 -30.56 -19.55 -13.67
CA ILE A 3 -30.06 -18.34 -12.99
C ILE A 3 -28.60 -18.22 -13.39
N GLU A 4 -28.33 -17.39 -14.39
CA GLU A 4 -26.99 -16.95 -14.72
C GLU A 4 -26.49 -16.11 -13.57
N ALA A 5 -25.53 -16.65 -12.81
CA ALA A 5 -24.79 -15.90 -11.81
C ALA A 5 -24.01 -14.81 -12.54
N ARG A 6 -24.66 -13.65 -12.76
CA ARG A 6 -23.95 -12.40 -12.97
C ARG A 6 -22.96 -12.32 -11.83
N ASN A 7 -21.68 -12.27 -12.19
CA ASN A 7 -20.55 -12.04 -11.31
C ASN A 7 -20.69 -10.64 -10.73
N ILE A 8 -21.69 -10.43 -9.87
CA ILE A 8 -21.74 -9.29 -8.97
C ILE A 8 -20.59 -9.60 -8.04
N GLN A 9 -19.42 -9.04 -8.33
CA GLN A 9 -18.30 -9.01 -7.41
C GLN A 9 -18.73 -8.18 -6.21
N VAL A 10 -19.57 -8.78 -5.36
CA VAL A 10 -19.93 -8.25 -4.07
C VAL A 10 -18.66 -8.42 -3.27
N GLU A 11 -17.88 -7.35 -3.26
CA GLU A 11 -16.64 -7.25 -2.53
C GLU A 11 -16.88 -7.75 -1.10
N THR A 12 -16.10 -8.76 -0.71
CA THR A 12 -16.23 -9.31 0.63
C THR A 12 -15.73 -8.27 1.65
N LEU A 13 -16.25 -8.28 2.88
CA LEU A 13 -15.74 -7.40 3.94
C LEU A 13 -14.21 -7.52 4.09
N HIS A 14 -13.69 -8.73 3.90
CA HIS A 14 -12.26 -9.04 3.90
C HIS A 14 -11.49 -8.28 2.81
N GLU A 15 -12.01 -8.28 1.59
CA GLU A 15 -11.44 -7.57 0.44
C GLU A 15 -11.44 -6.05 0.67
N ARG A 16 -12.46 -5.51 1.34
CA ARG A 16 -12.51 -4.09 1.72
C ARG A 16 -11.47 -3.72 2.76
N THR A 17 -11.33 -4.52 3.81
CA THR A 17 -10.29 -4.30 4.83
C THR A 17 -8.89 -4.45 4.25
N TYR A 18 -8.70 -5.38 3.32
CA TYR A 18 -7.41 -5.58 2.64
C TYR A 18 -7.05 -4.36 1.80
N ARG A 19 -8.01 -3.81 1.03
CA ARG A 19 -7.78 -2.60 0.24
C ARG A 19 -7.42 -1.40 1.14
N GLN A 20 -8.19 -1.16 2.20
CA GLN A 20 -7.91 -0.04 3.10
C GLN A 20 -6.53 -0.15 3.76
N LYS A 21 -6.11 -1.37 4.12
CA LYS A 21 -4.75 -1.62 4.64
C LYS A 21 -3.69 -1.37 3.57
N SER A 22 -3.93 -1.81 2.34
CA SER A 22 -3.04 -1.57 1.20
C SER A 22 -2.94 -0.10 0.83
N GLU A 23 -4.01 0.68 0.95
CA GLU A 23 -4.00 2.13 0.71
C GLU A 23 -3.16 2.86 1.76
N ARG A 24 -3.33 2.52 3.05
CA ARG A 24 -2.49 3.08 4.11
C ARG A 24 -1.02 2.72 3.93
N GLN A 25 -0.74 1.49 3.51
CA GLN A 25 0.60 1.03 3.17
C GLN A 25 1.19 1.82 2.00
N GLN A 26 0.43 2.00 0.92
CA GLN A 26 0.86 2.79 -0.25
C GLN A 26 1.10 4.25 0.10
N LEU A 27 0.21 4.88 0.87
CA LEU A 27 0.38 6.26 1.32
C LEU A 27 1.62 6.41 2.21
N ALA A 28 1.89 5.44 3.09
CA ALA A 28 3.10 5.45 3.91
C ALA A 28 4.37 5.27 3.06
N GLU A 29 4.33 4.41 2.06
CA GLU A 29 5.43 4.22 1.10
C GLU A 29 5.69 5.48 0.28
N GLU A 30 4.63 6.12 -0.22
CA GLU A 30 4.72 7.36 -0.99
C GLU A 30 5.23 8.52 -0.12
N ALA A 31 4.71 8.66 1.11
CA ALA A 31 5.19 9.65 2.07
C ALA A 31 6.67 9.45 2.41
N PHE A 32 7.11 8.21 2.64
CA PHE A 32 8.50 7.89 2.92
C PHE A 32 9.42 8.19 1.73
N MET A 33 9.01 7.84 0.51
CA MET A 33 9.80 8.11 -0.71
C MET A 33 9.81 9.58 -1.12
N SER A 34 8.79 10.34 -0.72
CA SER A 34 8.72 11.79 -0.95
C SER A 34 9.50 12.62 0.09
N ASP A 35 9.95 12.01 1.19
CA ASP A 35 10.80 12.67 2.17
C ASP A 35 12.18 13.01 1.58
N HIS A 36 12.55 14.29 1.66
CA HIS A 36 13.83 14.80 1.17
C HIS A 36 15.04 14.14 1.83
N VAL A 37 14.93 13.74 3.12
CA VAL A 37 15.99 13.04 3.85
C VAL A 37 16.21 11.65 3.26
N VAL A 38 15.12 10.93 2.98
CA VAL A 38 15.16 9.60 2.36
C VAL A 38 15.77 9.69 0.96
N GLN A 39 15.34 10.66 0.15
CA GLN A 39 15.92 10.88 -1.17
C GLN A 39 17.42 11.18 -1.10
N HIS A 40 17.84 12.04 -0.16
CA HIS A 40 19.24 12.36 0.03
C HIS A 40 20.08 11.14 0.45
N LEU A 41 19.54 10.24 1.29
CA LEU A 41 20.20 8.98 1.66
C LEU A 41 20.35 8.05 0.45
N ILE A 42 19.32 7.91 -0.37
CA ILE A 42 19.35 7.08 -1.57
C ILE A 42 20.38 7.63 -2.58
N TYR A 43 20.33 8.93 -2.87
CA TYR A 43 21.18 9.53 -3.90
C TYR A 43 22.63 9.73 -3.47
N GLN A 44 22.89 10.14 -2.22
CA GLN A 44 24.25 10.45 -1.78
C GLN A 44 24.98 9.26 -1.16
N GLN A 45 24.27 8.36 -0.50
CA GLN A 45 24.88 7.23 0.22
C GLN A 45 24.63 5.89 -0.48
N ALA A 46 24.00 5.91 -1.66
CA ALA A 46 23.53 4.70 -2.35
C ALA A 46 22.72 3.77 -1.43
N ALA A 47 22.02 4.36 -0.45
CA ALA A 47 21.20 3.60 0.49
C ALA A 47 20.07 2.91 -0.27
N LYS A 48 19.85 1.63 0.02
CA LYS A 48 18.77 0.85 -0.59
C LYS A 48 17.60 0.79 0.38
N VAL A 49 16.43 1.18 -0.09
CA VAL A 49 15.19 0.97 0.65
C VAL A 49 14.74 -0.47 0.46
N VAL A 50 14.50 -1.19 1.56
CA VAL A 50 13.95 -2.55 1.53
C VAL A 50 12.43 -2.43 1.44
N THR A 51 11.86 -2.87 0.32
CA THR A 51 10.41 -3.01 0.18
C THR A 51 9.86 -3.92 1.28
N ASP A 52 8.69 -3.60 1.86
CA ASP A 52 8.09 -4.25 3.04
C ASP A 52 8.65 -3.83 4.43
N SER A 53 9.64 -2.92 4.48
CA SER A 53 10.12 -2.35 5.75
C SER A 53 9.46 -1.02 6.14
N ILE A 54 8.77 -0.38 5.20
CA ILE A 54 7.98 0.84 5.46
C ILE A 54 6.65 0.40 6.05
N ARG A 55 6.36 0.78 7.30
CA ARG A 55 5.07 0.47 7.93
C ARG A 55 4.22 1.73 8.00
N PRO A 56 2.89 1.65 7.78
CA PRO A 56 1.99 2.75 8.08
C PRO A 56 2.14 3.09 9.56
N TYR A 57 2.32 4.38 9.83
CA TYR A 57 2.32 4.91 11.19
C TYR A 57 0.88 4.87 11.70
N ASP A 58 0.60 3.96 12.63
CA ASP A 58 -0.61 4.03 13.46
C ASP A 58 -0.22 4.87 14.69
N GLU A 59 -0.81 6.05 14.85
CA GLU A 59 -0.70 6.91 16.04
C GLU A 59 -1.17 6.20 17.33
#